data_AF-A0A1E5UKF7-F1
#
_entry.id   AF-A0A1E5UKF7-F1
#
_cell.length_a   1.000
_cell.length_b   1.000
_cell.length_c   1.000
_cell.angle_alpha   90.00
_cell.angle_beta   90.00
_cell.angle_gamma   90.00
#
_symmetry.space_group_name_H-M   'P 1'
#
loop_
_entity.id
_entity.type
_entity.pdbx_description
1 polymer ?
#
loop_
_entity_poly.entity_id
_entity_poly.type
_entity_poly.pdbx_seq_one_letter_code
_entity_poly.pdbx_strand_id
1 'polypeptide(L)'
;LLDEILGEIISLLPTKDGAATQALASWWRHLWLSAPLNLDISNVTVYEDALSRLISRILGVHPGPARRFSIPPRDLSYCPTIVDACLRSLAVDNLQELELEVQSHGHRCWVLLPPYHHASSCPCYSQMWLPLPASAFRFSATLRVATVSKILLEVASLKTYSK
;
A
#
# COMPACT_ATOMS: atom_id res chain seq x y z
N LEU A 1 21.44 -15.43 -16.05
CA LEU A 1 20.81 -16.67 -15.52
C LEU A 1 20.81 -16.75 -13.99
N LEU A 2 21.95 -16.96 -13.29
CA LEU A 2 21.90 -17.04 -11.81
C LEU A 2 21.46 -15.72 -11.17
N ASP A 3 22.02 -14.60 -11.62
CA ASP A 3 21.65 -13.27 -11.12
C ASP A 3 20.18 -12.90 -11.42
N GLU A 4 19.64 -13.40 -12.54
CA GLU A 4 18.22 -13.21 -12.88
C GLU A 4 17.32 -13.99 -11.93
N ILE A 5 17.63 -15.26 -11.66
CA ILE A 5 16.89 -16.11 -10.72
C ILE A 5 16.98 -15.54 -9.30
N LEU A 6 18.17 -15.12 -8.87
CA LEU A 6 18.35 -14.51 -7.55
C LEU A 6 17.62 -13.16 -7.46
N GLY A 7 17.66 -12.36 -8.53
CA GLY A 7 16.88 -11.13 -8.63
C GLY A 7 15.38 -11.39 -8.51
N GLU A 8 14.87 -12.43 -9.17
CA GLU A 8 13.47 -12.85 -9.06
C GLU A 8 13.14 -13.28 -7.62
N ILE A 9 13.96 -14.13 -6.99
CA ILE A 9 13.76 -14.55 -5.59
C ILE A 9 13.76 -13.33 -4.65
N ILE A 10 14.75 -12.45 -4.78
CA ILE A 10 14.84 -11.23 -3.95
C ILE A 10 13.61 -10.35 -4.16
N SER A 11 13.13 -10.25 -5.41
CA SER A 11 11.93 -9.49 -5.70
C SER A 11 10.74 -10.04 -4.91
N LEU A 12 10.64 -11.36 -4.69
CA LEU A 12 9.53 -11.96 -3.96
C LEU A 12 9.61 -11.73 -2.43
N LEU A 13 10.78 -11.39 -1.89
CA LEU A 13 10.94 -11.13 -0.46
C LEU A 13 10.29 -9.79 -0.07
N PRO A 14 9.66 -9.69 1.12
CA PRO A 14 9.29 -8.40 1.69
C PRO A 14 10.49 -7.47 1.78
N THR A 15 10.29 -6.15 1.69
CA THR A 15 11.39 -5.16 1.61
C THR A 15 12.46 -5.37 2.68
N LYS A 16 12.03 -5.62 3.92
CA LYS A 16 12.91 -5.84 5.07
C LYS A 16 13.81 -7.06 4.86
N ASP A 17 13.23 -8.17 4.42
CA ASP A 17 13.93 -9.44 4.27
C ASP A 17 14.84 -9.42 3.03
N GLY A 18 14.38 -8.80 1.94
CA GLY A 18 15.22 -8.50 0.78
C GLY A 18 16.41 -7.60 1.14
N ALA A 19 16.20 -6.56 1.94
CA ALA A 19 17.30 -5.70 2.38
C ALA A 19 18.28 -6.43 3.32
N ALA A 20 17.81 -7.42 4.07
CA ALA A 20 18.65 -8.23 4.95
C ALA A 20 19.64 -9.12 4.16
N THR A 21 19.32 -9.51 2.93
CA THR A 21 20.24 -10.33 2.11
C THR A 21 21.54 -9.62 1.78
N GLN A 22 21.58 -8.28 1.87
CA GLN A 22 22.80 -7.49 1.68
C GLN A 22 23.92 -7.87 2.66
N ALA A 23 23.57 -8.44 3.81
CA ALA A 23 24.54 -8.90 4.81
C ALA A 23 25.29 -10.19 4.38
N LEU A 24 24.79 -10.91 3.37
CA LEU A 24 25.38 -12.17 2.93
C LEU A 24 26.68 -11.96 2.13
N ALA A 25 26.70 -10.98 1.21
CA ALA A 25 27.90 -10.51 0.53
C ALA A 25 27.62 -9.18 -0.20
N SER A 26 28.68 -8.46 -0.59
CA SER A 26 28.56 -7.19 -1.35
C SER A 26 27.77 -7.34 -2.66
N TRP A 27 27.92 -8.46 -3.35
CA TRP A 27 27.10 -8.86 -4.49
C TRP A 27 25.61 -8.67 -4.19
N TRP A 28 25.11 -9.24 -3.09
CA TRP A 28 23.67 -9.28 -2.78
C TRP A 28 23.07 -7.89 -2.62
N ARG A 29 23.88 -6.90 -2.23
CA ARG A 29 23.49 -5.49 -2.25
C ARG A 29 23.18 -5.00 -3.65
N HIS A 30 24.01 -5.31 -4.63
CA HIS A 30 23.76 -4.92 -6.02
C HIS A 30 22.53 -5.61 -6.61
N LEU A 31 22.32 -6.89 -6.28
CA LEU A 31 21.11 -7.60 -6.68
C LEU A 31 19.85 -6.99 -6.06
N TRP A 32 19.85 -6.73 -4.75
CA TRP A 32 18.71 -6.11 -4.09
C TRP A 32 18.37 -4.76 -4.71
N LEU A 33 19.36 -3.88 -4.92
CA LEU A 33 19.15 -2.55 -5.48
C LEU A 33 18.60 -2.56 -6.93
N SER A 34 18.82 -3.64 -7.67
CA SER A 34 18.44 -3.75 -9.09
C SER A 34 17.18 -4.60 -9.31
N ALA A 35 16.88 -5.51 -8.39
CA ALA A 35 15.71 -6.38 -8.46
C ALA A 35 14.41 -5.58 -8.34
N PRO A 36 13.30 -6.04 -8.92
CA PRO A 36 12.02 -5.36 -8.71
C PRO A 36 11.62 -5.30 -7.23
N LEU A 37 11.35 -4.10 -6.72
CA LEU A 37 11.04 -3.86 -5.30
C LEU A 37 9.65 -4.38 -4.94
N ASN A 38 9.59 -5.21 -3.90
CA ASN A 38 8.36 -5.54 -3.18
C ASN A 38 8.27 -4.66 -1.94
N LEU A 39 7.58 -3.52 -2.10
CA LEU A 39 7.37 -2.54 -1.04
C LEU A 39 6.22 -3.01 -0.16
N ASP A 40 6.57 -3.83 0.83
CA ASP A 40 5.67 -4.43 1.81
C ASP A 40 6.00 -3.85 3.19
N ILE A 41 5.10 -3.00 3.68
CA ILE A 41 5.24 -2.34 4.99
C ILE A 41 4.38 -2.99 6.07
N SER A 42 3.81 -4.17 5.81
CA SER A 42 2.91 -4.88 6.73
C SER A 42 3.51 -5.20 8.10
N ASN A 43 4.84 -5.33 8.16
CA ASN A 43 5.60 -5.69 9.35
C ASN A 43 6.26 -4.49 10.05
N VAL A 44 5.97 -3.25 9.63
CA VAL A 44 6.57 -2.04 10.18
C VAL A 44 5.56 -1.30 11.06
N THR A 45 5.78 -1.28 12.37
CA THR A 45 4.97 -0.50 13.31
C THR A 45 5.69 0.81 13.66
N VAL A 46 5.40 1.89 12.94
CA VAL A 46 5.99 3.21 13.18
C VAL A 46 4.94 4.33 13.05
N TYR A 47 5.16 5.47 13.71
CA TYR A 47 4.31 6.66 13.56
C TYR A 47 4.34 7.21 12.12
N GLU A 48 3.33 7.98 11.72
CA GLU A 48 3.13 8.48 10.34
C GLU A 48 4.38 9.15 9.74
N ASP A 49 5.00 10.06 10.48
CA ASP A 49 6.22 10.77 10.04
C ASP A 49 7.42 9.83 9.87
N ALA A 50 7.50 8.79 10.68
CA ALA A 50 8.54 7.78 10.55
C ALA A 50 8.27 6.86 9.37
N LEU A 51 7.00 6.54 9.09
CA LEU A 51 6.59 5.75 7.93
C LEU A 51 6.91 6.48 6.62
N SER A 52 6.49 7.75 6.51
CA SER A 52 6.76 8.59 5.34
C SER A 52 8.27 8.71 5.04
N ARG A 53 9.08 8.96 6.09
CA ARG A 53 10.55 9.02 5.95
C ARG A 53 11.15 7.68 5.56
N LEU A 54 10.63 6.58 6.10
CA LEU A 54 11.11 5.24 5.76
C LEU A 54 10.83 4.91 4.29
N ILE A 55 9.59 5.11 3.82
CA ILE A 55 9.21 4.84 2.43
C ILE A 55 10.02 5.73 1.49
N SER A 56 10.11 7.03 1.77
CA SER A 56 10.90 7.97 0.96
C SER A 56 12.37 7.55 0.87
N ARG A 57 12.95 7.08 1.99
CA ARG A 57 14.33 6.58 2.01
C ARG A 57 14.49 5.30 1.20
N ILE A 58 13.56 4.34 1.31
CA ILE A 58 13.62 3.10 0.54
C ILE A 58 13.54 3.42 -0.95
N LEU A 59 12.54 4.20 -1.38
CA LEU A 59 12.36 4.61 -2.77
C LEU A 59 13.54 5.44 -3.30
N GLY A 60 14.18 6.25 -2.46
CA GLY A 60 15.35 7.04 -2.85
C GLY A 60 16.64 6.24 -2.95
N VAL A 61 16.80 5.18 -2.15
CA VAL A 61 18.01 4.32 -2.17
C VAL A 61 17.89 3.19 -3.18
N HIS A 62 16.68 2.82 -3.58
CA HIS A 62 16.41 1.66 -4.43
C HIS A 62 16.12 2.08 -5.88
N PRO A 63 17.11 2.03 -6.79
CA PRO A 63 16.94 2.48 -8.18
C PRO A 63 16.17 1.48 -9.06
N GLY A 64 16.06 0.21 -8.66
CA GLY A 64 15.29 -0.80 -9.39
C GLY A 64 13.78 -0.49 -9.43
N PRO A 65 13.05 -1.02 -10.43
CA PRO A 65 11.61 -0.78 -10.59
C PRO A 65 10.82 -1.33 -9.40
N ALA A 66 9.63 -0.82 -9.12
CA ALA A 66 8.73 -1.49 -8.17
C ALA A 66 7.93 -2.60 -8.87
N ARG A 67 7.68 -3.71 -8.15
CA ARG A 67 6.74 -4.76 -8.56
C ARG A 67 5.46 -4.73 -7.73
N ARG A 68 5.59 -4.72 -6.41
CA ARG A 68 4.48 -4.83 -5.46
C ARG A 68 4.49 -3.67 -4.49
N PHE A 69 3.30 -3.14 -4.20
CA PHE A 69 3.07 -2.17 -3.14
C PHE A 69 1.95 -2.68 -2.24
N SER A 70 2.27 -2.93 -0.96
CA SER A 70 1.33 -3.45 0.03
C SER A 70 1.41 -2.63 1.30
N ILE A 71 0.26 -2.12 1.75
CA ILE A 71 0.12 -1.36 3.00
C ILE A 71 -0.84 -2.12 3.91
N PRO A 72 -0.45 -2.40 5.18
CA PRO A 72 -1.31 -3.10 6.09
C PRO A 72 -2.51 -2.23 6.49
N PRO A 73 -3.59 -2.86 6.96
CA PRO A 73 -4.83 -2.15 7.15
C PRO A 73 -4.82 -1.09 8.25
N ARG A 74 -3.86 -1.17 9.18
CA ARG A 74 -3.68 -0.20 10.26
C ARG A 74 -3.33 1.16 9.66
N ASP A 75 -2.41 1.19 8.70
CA ASP A 75 -1.78 2.44 8.24
C ASP A 75 -2.62 3.16 7.18
N LEU A 76 -3.49 2.44 6.46
CA LEU A 76 -4.41 3.01 5.47
C LEU A 76 -5.49 3.89 6.08
N SER A 77 -5.99 3.53 7.27
CA SER A 77 -7.01 4.34 7.97
C SER A 77 -6.45 5.60 8.63
N TYR A 78 -5.16 5.64 8.96
CA TYR A 78 -4.54 6.79 9.61
C TYR A 78 -3.95 7.78 8.61
N CYS A 79 -3.41 7.34 7.46
CA CYS A 79 -2.60 8.22 6.59
C CYS A 79 -2.90 8.12 5.08
N PRO A 80 -4.08 8.52 4.61
CA PRO A 80 -4.41 8.46 3.18
C PRO A 80 -3.49 9.33 2.30
N THR A 81 -2.97 10.43 2.85
CA THR A 81 -2.05 11.35 2.17
C THR A 81 -0.68 10.74 1.88
N ILE A 82 -0.16 9.90 2.79
CA ILE A 82 1.11 9.19 2.61
C ILE A 82 0.97 8.17 1.48
N VAL A 83 -0.13 7.41 1.48
CA VAL A 83 -0.42 6.41 0.45
C VAL A 83 -0.51 7.06 -0.93
N ASP A 84 -1.26 8.16 -1.03
CA ASP A 84 -1.42 8.91 -2.27
C ASP A 84 -0.09 9.55 -2.74
N ALA A 85 0.74 10.04 -1.83
CA ALA A 85 2.08 10.52 -2.16
C ALA A 85 3.00 9.40 -2.68
N CYS A 86 2.93 8.21 -2.08
CA CYS A 86 3.70 7.05 -2.53
C CYS A 86 3.28 6.62 -3.94
N LEU A 87 1.98 6.52 -4.21
CA LEU A 87 1.43 6.15 -5.53
C LEU A 87 1.73 7.20 -6.61
N ARG A 88 1.98 8.46 -6.23
CA ARG A 88 2.46 9.49 -7.17
C ARG A 88 3.95 9.38 -7.50
N SER A 89 4.74 8.69 -6.68
CA SER A 89 6.17 8.55 -6.91
C SER A 89 6.48 7.79 -8.19
N LEU A 90 7.43 8.28 -8.98
CA LEU A 90 7.93 7.57 -10.16
C LEU A 90 8.69 6.29 -9.79
N ALA A 91 9.20 6.21 -8.56
CA ALA A 91 9.91 5.03 -8.07
C ALA A 91 8.98 3.80 -7.98
N VAL A 92 7.66 4.00 -8.01
CA VAL A 92 6.67 2.93 -8.07
C VAL A 92 5.96 2.85 -9.41
N ASP A 93 6.52 3.42 -10.48
CA ASP A 93 5.96 3.22 -11.83
C ASP A 93 5.98 1.74 -12.24
N ASN A 94 5.02 1.37 -13.09
CA ASN A 94 4.84 0.01 -13.60
C ASN A 94 4.57 -1.05 -12.53
N LEU A 95 3.98 -0.66 -11.39
CA LEU A 95 3.49 -1.60 -10.39
C LEU A 95 2.63 -2.69 -11.03
N GLN A 96 2.93 -3.94 -10.66
CA GLN A 96 2.23 -5.14 -11.12
C GLN A 96 1.24 -5.64 -10.07
N GLU A 97 1.52 -5.37 -8.80
CA GLU A 97 0.72 -5.83 -7.67
C GLU A 97 0.43 -4.65 -6.73
N LEU A 98 -0.85 -4.38 -6.48
CA LEU A 98 -1.29 -3.37 -5.54
C LEU A 98 -2.19 -4.01 -4.50
N GLU A 99 -1.84 -3.86 -3.23
CA GLU A 99 -2.62 -4.37 -2.11
C GLU A 99 -2.91 -3.26 -1.11
N LEU A 100 -4.20 -2.95 -0.98
CA LEU A 100 -4.72 -1.95 -0.07
C LEU A 100 -5.79 -2.61 0.79
N GLU A 101 -5.45 -2.91 2.04
CA GLU A 101 -6.41 -3.46 3.00
C GLU A 101 -6.94 -2.33 3.88
N VAL A 102 -8.25 -2.20 4.09
CA VAL A 102 -8.79 -1.24 5.08
C VAL A 102 -9.15 -2.00 6.35
N GLN A 103 -8.59 -1.59 7.50
CA GLN A 103 -8.99 -2.21 8.77
C GLN A 103 -10.41 -1.77 9.10
N SER A 104 -11.36 -2.70 9.00
CA SER A 104 -12.60 -2.55 9.74
C SER A 104 -12.26 -2.59 11.21
N HIS A 105 -12.22 -1.42 11.84
CA HIS A 105 -12.37 -1.33 13.27
C HIS A 105 -13.72 -1.98 13.58
N GLY A 106 -13.70 -3.22 14.08
CA GLY A 106 -14.88 -3.81 14.71
C GLY A 106 -15.31 -2.81 15.77
N HIS A 107 -16.51 -2.25 15.61
CA HIS A 107 -17.04 -1.10 16.34
C HIS A 107 -16.67 -1.13 17.84
N ARG A 108 -15.55 -0.47 18.18
CA ARG A 108 -15.24 -0.01 19.54
C ARG A 108 -15.12 1.52 19.57
N CYS A 109 -15.83 2.20 18.65
CA CYS A 109 -16.22 3.59 18.91
C CYS A 109 -17.11 3.49 20.17
N TRP A 110 -16.68 4.06 21.30
CA TRP A 110 -17.41 4.05 22.58
C TRP A 110 -18.70 4.88 22.50
N VAL A 111 -19.59 4.54 21.58
CA VAL A 111 -20.89 5.22 21.35
C VAL A 111 -22.02 4.50 22.10
N LEU A 112 -21.70 3.47 22.90
CA LEU A 112 -22.68 2.78 23.74
C LEU A 112 -22.76 3.35 25.17
N LEU A 113 -22.42 4.63 25.36
CA LEU A 113 -22.91 5.40 26.49
C LEU A 113 -23.89 6.46 25.98
N PRO A 114 -25.15 6.46 26.45
CA PRO A 114 -26.16 7.46 26.07
C PRO A 114 -25.63 8.90 26.23
N PRO A 115 -25.96 9.85 25.31
CA PRO A 115 -27.15 9.83 24.45
C PRO A 115 -26.89 9.81 22.92
N TYR A 116 -25.72 9.40 22.44
CA TYR A 116 -25.38 9.56 21.01
C TYR A 116 -25.88 8.39 20.13
N HIS A 117 -27.15 8.39 19.73
CA HIS A 117 -27.76 7.33 18.91
C HIS A 117 -27.67 7.52 17.38
N HIS A 118 -26.54 8.00 16.84
CA HIS A 118 -26.39 8.10 15.38
C HIS A 118 -25.03 7.60 14.90
N ALA A 119 -25.02 6.45 14.23
CA ALA A 119 -23.84 5.86 13.60
C ALA A 119 -23.15 6.81 12.59
N SER A 120 -23.91 7.71 11.97
CA SER A 120 -23.43 8.77 11.07
C SER A 120 -22.67 9.90 11.76
N SER A 121 -22.71 9.98 13.09
CA SER A 121 -22.01 11.01 13.88
C SER A 121 -20.68 10.54 14.47
N CYS A 122 -20.33 9.24 14.38
CA CYS A 122 -19.00 8.79 14.81
C CYS A 122 -17.97 9.23 13.74
N PRO A 123 -16.91 9.97 14.10
CA PRO A 123 -15.89 10.44 13.15
C PRO A 123 -15.18 9.32 12.38
N CYS A 124 -15.23 8.07 12.86
CA CYS A 124 -14.67 6.93 12.11
C CYS A 124 -15.63 6.37 11.05
N TYR A 125 -16.92 6.74 11.04
CA TYR A 125 -17.87 6.34 9.99
C TYR A 125 -17.55 7.01 8.64
N SER A 126 -17.10 8.27 8.66
CA SER A 126 -16.61 8.96 7.46
C SER A 126 -15.22 8.49 7.01
N GLN A 127 -14.41 7.92 7.92
CA GLN A 127 -13.12 7.29 7.59
C GLN A 127 -13.27 5.87 7.01
N MET A 128 -14.46 5.27 7.07
CA MET A 128 -14.75 3.95 6.51
C MET A 128 -14.84 3.96 4.96
N TRP A 129 -14.84 5.16 4.36
CA TRP A 129 -15.02 5.39 2.92
C TRP A 129 -13.89 6.26 2.39
N LEU A 130 -12.68 5.69 2.27
CA LEU A 130 -11.65 6.28 1.43
C LEU A 130 -11.75 5.63 0.04
N PRO A 131 -12.25 6.34 -0.98
CA PRO A 131 -12.11 5.85 -2.35
C PRO A 131 -10.61 5.68 -2.64
N LEU A 132 -10.27 4.67 -3.47
CA LEU A 132 -8.90 4.50 -3.96
C LEU A 132 -8.40 5.88 -4.45
N PRO A 133 -7.24 6.36 -3.98
CA PRO A 133 -6.74 7.65 -4.42
C PRO A 133 -6.55 7.62 -5.94
N ALA A 134 -6.81 8.75 -6.61
CA ALA A 134 -6.77 8.82 -8.08
C ALA A 134 -5.41 8.37 -8.65
N SER A 135 -4.34 8.56 -7.87
CA SER A 135 -2.98 8.10 -8.17
C SER A 135 -2.87 6.58 -8.36
N ALA A 136 -3.75 5.76 -7.79
CA ALA A 136 -3.76 4.31 -7.98
C ALA A 136 -4.12 3.91 -9.42
N PHE A 137 -4.94 4.70 -10.12
CA PHE A 137 -5.43 4.32 -11.46
C PHE A 137 -4.36 4.43 -12.55
N ARG A 138 -3.24 5.12 -12.29
CA ARG A 138 -2.13 5.23 -13.25
C ARG A 138 -1.48 3.88 -13.58
N PHE A 139 -1.65 2.89 -12.70
CA PHE A 139 -1.09 1.54 -12.86
C PHE A 139 -2.04 0.59 -13.60
N SER A 140 -3.20 1.06 -14.07
CA SER A 140 -4.21 0.22 -14.74
C SER A 140 -3.68 -0.59 -15.92
N ALA A 141 -2.67 -0.09 -16.64
CA ALA A 141 -2.04 -0.78 -17.75
C ALA A 141 -0.99 -1.83 -17.33
N THR A 142 -0.49 -1.78 -16.09
CA THR A 142 0.63 -2.62 -15.62
C THR A 142 0.24 -3.57 -14.50
N LEU A 143 -0.85 -3.27 -13.77
CA LEU A 143 -1.38 -4.11 -12.72
C LEU A 143 -1.85 -5.45 -13.28
N ARG A 144 -1.35 -6.51 -12.66
CA ARG A 144 -1.77 -7.90 -12.85
C ARG A 144 -2.69 -8.37 -11.71
N VAL A 145 -2.41 -7.89 -10.50
CA VAL A 145 -3.18 -8.19 -9.29
C VAL A 145 -3.47 -6.90 -8.55
N ALA A 146 -4.73 -6.67 -8.23
CA ALA A 146 -5.15 -5.57 -7.37
C ALA A 146 -6.07 -6.14 -6.28
N THR A 147 -5.59 -6.17 -5.05
CA THR A 147 -6.39 -6.56 -3.89
C THR A 147 -6.79 -5.31 -3.15
N VAL A 148 -8.10 -5.08 -3.10
CA VAL A 148 -8.69 -3.95 -2.39
C VAL A 148 -9.67 -4.53 -1.39
N SER A 149 -9.19 -4.81 -0.18
CA SER A 149 -10.00 -5.44 0.86
C SER A 149 -10.78 -4.35 1.61
N LYS A 150 -12.10 -4.31 1.38
CA LYS A 150 -13.10 -3.36 1.91
C LYS A 150 -13.00 -1.92 1.39
N ILE A 151 -13.26 -1.77 0.09
CA ILE A 151 -13.87 -0.55 -0.45
C ILE A 151 -15.25 -0.94 -0.96
N LEU A 152 -16.31 -0.43 -0.33
CA LEU A 152 -17.62 -0.47 -0.96
C LEU A 152 -17.56 0.48 -2.16
N LEU A 153 -17.35 -0.09 -3.36
CA LEU A 153 -17.62 0.61 -4.60
C LEU A 153 -19.11 0.88 -4.63
N GLU A 154 -19.55 2.06 -4.20
CA GLU A 154 -20.88 2.52 -4.51
C GLU A 154 -20.93 2.73 -6.03
N VAL A 155 -21.51 1.77 -6.74
CA VAL A 155 -21.85 1.89 -8.17
C VAL A 155 -23.03 2.86 -8.27
N ALA A 156 -22.83 4.11 -7.88
CA ALA A 156 -23.76 5.22 -8.09
C ALA A 156 -23.33 6.00 -9.33
N SER A 157 -23.17 5.30 -10.46
CA SER A 157 -23.15 5.90 -11.80
C SER A 157 -23.51 4.87 -12.85
N LEU A 158 -24.70 4.28 -12.70
CA LEU A 158 -25.52 4.00 -13.87
C LEU A 158 -26.83 4.77 -13.69
N LYS A 159 -26.84 5.96 -14.28
CA LYS A 159 -28.08 6.53 -14.80
C LYS A 159 -28.70 5.46 -15.71
N THR A 160 -29.62 4.66 -15.20
CA THR A 160 -30.52 3.90 -16.06
C THR A 160 -31.56 4.87 -16.59
N TYR A 161 -31.27 5.41 -17.78
CA TYR A 161 -32.29 5.63 -18.79
C TYR A 161 -33.08 4.31 -19.00
N SER A 162 -34.40 4.39 -18.89
CA SER A 162 -35.46 3.46 -19.37
C SER A 162 -36.61 3.51 -18.35
N LYS A 163 -37.82 4.02 -18.62
CA LYS A 163 -38.54 4.44 -19.83
C LYS A 163 -39.40 5.65 -19.48
#